data_AF-A0A966UT76-F1
#
_entry.id   AF-A0A966UT76-F1
#
_cell.length_a   1.000
_cell.length_b   1.000
_cell.length_c   1.000
_cell.angle_alpha   90.00
_cell.angle_beta   90.00
_cell.angle_gamma   90.00
#
_symmetry.space_group_name_H-M   'P 1'
#
loop_
_entity.id
_entity.type
_entity.pdbx_description
1 polymer ?
#
loop_
_entity_poly.entity_id
_entity_poly.type
_entity_poly.pdbx_seq_one_letter_code
_entity_poly.pdbx_strand_id
1 'polypeptide(L)'
;MSCDSVNVFTQPVSINGTNTDAFGRLRVSEPYTLFDSSNRYAADNQFDTSIVSGGSTTYLPNEATVQMTVNTTSAAEVVRQSFRCMPYQPGKSLLVLATFVMNDPKANLRQRVGYFGTQNGVYFELTGASPGTKAFVLRSYISGSVDNTSRRVEQSAWNGDKLDGTGASGLTLDLTKPQILWMDFEWLGVGNVRCGFIINGLYIVCHTYQTANVYGSSVYITTATLPVRYEITNTGTTASSSSLKQICSSVVSEAGFEQTSIDHVARRDTEFTNIDTTATFFPIVSIRLISTALNAVVIPNRIQFLPLTNQNYEVALLKNPTLTGATWAASVPSDANVQYDVAATAISSIGTITQTDYITSSGSGGIANTSVPTGYNLDLQLGSSLAGVSDIYTLAVRTVSGATKGSGVGSLSFYDLTQ
;
A
#
# COMPACT_ATOMS: atom_id res chain seq x y z
N MET A 1 -39.76 -47.63 -23.00
CA MET A 1 -38.63 -46.68 -22.96
C MET A 1 -39.09 -45.40 -23.61
N SER A 2 -39.59 -44.45 -22.81
CA SER A 2 -39.85 -43.08 -23.25
C SER A 2 -38.59 -42.29 -22.96
N CYS A 3 -37.92 -41.73 -23.98
CA CYS A 3 -36.85 -40.76 -23.73
C CYS A 3 -37.50 -39.41 -23.45
N ASP A 4 -37.39 -38.93 -22.22
CA ASP A 4 -37.69 -37.54 -21.91
C ASP A 4 -36.65 -36.67 -22.60
N SER A 5 -37.07 -36.01 -23.67
CA SER A 5 -36.34 -34.92 -24.31
C SER A 5 -36.49 -33.70 -23.40
N VAL A 6 -35.51 -33.50 -22.51
CA VAL A 6 -35.38 -32.24 -21.77
C VAL A 6 -35.16 -31.14 -22.81
N ASN A 7 -36.19 -30.33 -23.07
CA ASN A 7 -36.06 -29.07 -23.77
C ASN A 7 -35.13 -28.18 -22.93
N VAL A 8 -33.85 -28.19 -23.26
CA VAL A 8 -32.91 -27.18 -22.76
C VAL A 8 -33.32 -25.88 -23.43
N PHE A 9 -34.16 -25.09 -22.75
CA PHE A 9 -34.35 -23.70 -23.11
C PHE A 9 -32.99 -23.02 -22.99
N THR A 10 -32.31 -22.82 -24.12
CA THR A 10 -31.20 -21.88 -24.22
C THR A 10 -31.82 -20.49 -24.08
N GLN A 11 -31.98 -20.02 -22.84
CA GLN A 11 -32.36 -18.64 -22.61
C GLN A 11 -31.22 -17.78 -23.20
N PRO A 12 -31.48 -16.97 -24.25
CA PRO A 12 -30.43 -16.14 -24.80
C PRO A 12 -30.01 -15.13 -23.73
N VAL A 13 -28.77 -15.23 -23.26
CA VAL A 13 -28.17 -14.22 -22.39
C VAL A 13 -27.83 -13.03 -23.26
N SER A 14 -28.72 -12.02 -23.29
CA SER A 14 -28.44 -10.76 -23.97
C SER A 14 -27.57 -9.87 -23.07
N ILE A 15 -26.29 -9.72 -23.44
CA ILE A 15 -25.39 -8.77 -22.80
C ILE A 15 -25.67 -7.39 -23.42
N ASN A 16 -26.59 -6.64 -22.81
CA ASN A 16 -27.06 -5.35 -23.33
C ASN A 16 -26.29 -4.16 -22.72
N GLY A 17 -26.49 -2.98 -23.31
CA GLY A 17 -25.93 -1.72 -22.82
C GLY A 17 -24.47 -1.52 -23.21
N THR A 18 -23.70 -0.85 -22.35
CA THR A 18 -22.29 -0.52 -22.58
C THR A 18 -21.33 -1.69 -22.32
N ASN A 19 -21.85 -2.91 -22.23
CA ASN A 19 -21.06 -4.13 -22.07
C ASN A 19 -20.46 -4.61 -23.41
N THR A 20 -21.03 -4.17 -24.54
CA THR A 20 -20.46 -4.38 -25.87
C THR A 20 -19.89 -3.08 -26.43
N ASP A 21 -18.85 -3.18 -27.26
CA ASP A 21 -18.34 -2.03 -28.02
C ASP A 21 -19.25 -1.69 -29.21
N ALA A 22 -18.95 -0.58 -29.89
CA ALA A 22 -19.74 -0.14 -31.05
C ALA A 22 -19.74 -1.14 -32.23
N PHE A 23 -18.86 -2.14 -32.20
CA PHE A 23 -18.76 -3.23 -33.19
C PHE A 23 -19.37 -4.55 -32.66
N GLY A 24 -20.05 -4.54 -31.52
CA GLY A 24 -20.72 -5.71 -30.95
C GLY A 24 -19.78 -6.70 -30.25
N ARG A 25 -18.52 -6.32 -29.97
CA ARG A 25 -17.58 -7.18 -29.21
C ARG A 25 -17.83 -7.02 -27.72
N LEU A 26 -17.79 -8.14 -26.98
CA LEU A 26 -17.85 -8.11 -25.52
C LEU A 26 -16.63 -7.37 -24.97
N ARG A 27 -16.85 -6.40 -24.08
CA ARG A 27 -15.79 -5.75 -23.31
C ARG A 27 -15.41 -6.66 -22.15
N VAL A 28 -14.11 -6.92 -22.01
CA VAL A 28 -13.53 -7.73 -20.93
C VAL A 28 -12.50 -6.87 -20.19
N SER A 29 -12.41 -7.06 -18.88
CA SER A 29 -11.44 -6.41 -18.01
C SER A 29 -10.60 -7.47 -17.29
N GLU A 30 -9.28 -7.39 -17.42
CA GLU A 30 -8.35 -8.29 -16.74
C GLU A 30 -7.87 -7.63 -15.44
N PRO A 31 -8.12 -8.21 -14.26
CA PRO A 31 -7.70 -7.60 -13.00
C PRO A 31 -6.17 -7.63 -12.84
N TYR A 32 -5.63 -6.62 -12.15
CA TYR A 32 -4.21 -6.53 -11.79
C TYR A 32 -4.08 -6.33 -10.27
N THR A 33 -3.39 -7.25 -9.59
CA THR A 33 -3.12 -7.14 -8.15
C THR A 33 -2.03 -6.10 -7.91
N LEU A 34 -2.40 -5.00 -7.24
CA LEU A 34 -1.48 -3.91 -6.87
C LEU A 34 -0.75 -4.21 -5.56
N PHE A 35 -1.42 -4.94 -4.66
CA PHE A 35 -0.92 -5.30 -3.35
C PHE A 35 -1.60 -6.57 -2.85
N ASP A 36 -0.83 -7.44 -2.23
CA ASP A 36 -1.30 -8.56 -1.45
C ASP A 36 -0.40 -8.77 -0.22
N SER A 37 -1.02 -9.25 0.86
CA SER A 37 -0.32 -9.46 2.13
C SER A 37 -0.81 -10.72 2.82
N SER A 38 0.13 -11.46 3.41
CA SER A 38 -0.12 -12.69 4.14
C SER A 38 0.93 -12.91 5.22
N ASN A 39 0.51 -13.44 6.38
CA ASN A 39 1.40 -13.66 7.53
C ASN A 39 1.77 -15.15 7.66
N ARG A 40 2.31 -15.81 6.63
CA ARG A 40 2.46 -17.28 6.64
C ARG A 40 3.53 -17.83 7.60
N TYR A 41 4.70 -17.20 7.64
CA TYR A 41 5.84 -17.65 8.47
C TYR A 41 6.27 -16.63 9.51
N ALA A 42 5.88 -15.37 9.32
CA ALA A 42 6.13 -14.26 10.21
C ALA A 42 5.03 -13.21 10.00
N ALA A 43 5.02 -12.18 10.83
CA ALA A 43 4.30 -10.95 10.51
C ALA A 43 4.82 -10.40 9.18
N ASP A 44 3.89 -10.02 8.30
CA ASP A 44 4.21 -9.45 6.99
C ASP A 44 5.06 -8.17 7.17
N ASN A 45 6.19 -8.13 6.45
CA ASN A 45 7.17 -7.04 6.51
C ASN A 45 6.77 -5.83 5.65
N GLN A 46 5.64 -5.91 4.94
CA GLN A 46 5.10 -4.81 4.15
C GLN A 46 4.33 -3.77 4.98
N PHE A 47 4.16 -4.01 6.29
CA PHE A 47 3.47 -3.12 7.22
C PHE A 47 4.40 -2.53 8.28
N ASP A 48 4.25 -1.24 8.52
CA ASP A 48 4.76 -0.59 9.71
C ASP A 48 3.79 -0.78 10.90
N THR A 49 4.32 -0.71 12.12
CA THR A 49 3.55 -0.81 13.35
C THR A 49 3.88 0.33 14.30
N SER A 50 2.90 1.18 14.59
CA SER A 50 2.96 2.12 15.70
C SER A 50 2.31 1.53 16.93
N ILE A 51 3.00 1.59 18.07
CA ILE A 51 2.53 1.13 19.38
C ILE A 51 2.59 2.31 20.35
N VAL A 52 1.44 2.70 20.88
CA VAL A 52 1.33 3.68 21.97
C VAL A 52 1.11 2.93 23.27
N SER A 53 1.64 3.47 24.38
CA SER A 53 1.65 2.88 25.72
C SER A 53 0.48 1.94 26.02
N GLY A 54 0.77 0.67 26.30
CA GLY A 54 -0.23 -0.35 26.57
C GLY A 54 -0.66 -1.17 25.35
N GLY A 55 -0.19 -0.82 24.15
CA GLY A 55 -0.32 -1.64 22.94
C GLY A 55 0.77 -2.71 22.81
N SER A 56 0.48 -3.77 22.05
CA SER A 56 1.47 -4.77 21.61
C SER A 56 1.00 -5.49 20.33
N THR A 57 1.94 -6.13 19.62
CA THR A 57 1.62 -7.02 18.50
C THR A 57 2.29 -8.37 18.67
N THR A 58 1.56 -9.44 18.37
CA THR A 58 2.06 -10.82 18.43
C THR A 58 1.71 -11.54 17.14
N TYR A 59 2.71 -12.14 16.48
CA TYR A 59 2.48 -13.07 15.38
C TYR A 59 1.99 -14.41 15.94
N LEU A 60 0.86 -14.89 15.45
CA LEU A 60 0.25 -16.17 15.81
C LEU A 60 0.55 -17.20 14.71
N PRO A 61 1.59 -18.05 14.85
CA PRO A 61 2.08 -18.90 13.77
C PRO A 61 1.07 -19.94 13.29
N ASN A 62 0.25 -20.47 14.19
CA ASN A 62 -0.75 -21.48 13.85
C ASN A 62 -2.00 -20.88 13.18
N GLU A 63 -2.14 -19.57 13.22
CA GLU A 63 -3.27 -18.84 12.61
C GLU A 63 -2.84 -17.99 11.41
N ALA A 64 -1.53 -17.92 11.10
CA ALA A 64 -0.97 -17.03 10.09
C ALA A 64 -1.53 -15.59 10.20
N THR A 65 -1.49 -15.04 11.42
CA THR A 65 -2.22 -13.81 11.78
C THR A 65 -1.37 -12.95 12.72
N VAL A 66 -1.51 -11.62 12.62
CA VAL A 66 -0.94 -10.69 13.60
C VAL A 66 -2.05 -10.22 14.54
N GLN A 67 -1.90 -10.52 15.83
CA GLN A 67 -2.79 -10.02 16.88
C GLN A 67 -2.28 -8.69 17.42
N MET A 68 -3.08 -7.63 17.24
CA MET A 68 -2.87 -6.31 17.82
C MET A 68 -3.64 -6.25 19.14
N THR A 69 -2.96 -6.00 20.26
CA THR A 69 -3.56 -5.98 21.60
C THR A 69 -3.40 -4.61 22.22
N VAL A 70 -4.41 -4.13 22.93
CA VAL A 70 -4.33 -2.99 23.85
C VAL A 70 -4.74 -3.45 25.25
N ASN A 71 -4.03 -2.96 26.27
CA ASN A 71 -4.39 -3.16 27.67
C ASN A 71 -5.62 -2.31 28.05
N THR A 72 -5.80 -1.96 29.32
CA THR A 72 -6.94 -1.14 29.78
C THR A 72 -6.68 0.36 29.80
N THR A 73 -5.44 0.79 29.55
CA THR A 73 -5.02 2.19 29.68
C THR A 73 -5.66 3.04 28.59
N SER A 74 -6.11 4.24 28.96
CA SER A 74 -6.55 5.25 28.00
C SER A 74 -5.41 5.60 27.03
N ALA A 75 -5.75 5.84 25.76
CA ALA A 75 -4.81 6.10 24.66
C ALA A 75 -3.87 4.93 24.32
N ALA A 76 -4.05 3.73 24.90
CA ALA A 76 -3.40 2.54 24.38
C ALA A 76 -3.83 2.32 22.93
N GLU A 77 -2.87 2.21 22.03
CA GLU A 77 -3.12 2.15 20.60
C GLU A 77 -2.12 1.24 19.90
N VAL A 78 -2.62 0.51 18.92
CA VAL A 78 -1.80 -0.13 17.90
C VAL A 78 -2.36 0.24 16.54
N VAL A 79 -1.49 0.75 15.67
CA VAL A 79 -1.79 0.99 14.25
C VAL A 79 -0.85 0.14 13.41
N ARG A 80 -1.39 -0.64 12.48
CA ARG A 80 -0.63 -1.32 11.44
C ARG A 80 -1.04 -0.77 10.08
N GLN A 81 -0.06 -0.31 9.30
CA GLN A 81 -0.30 0.30 7.99
C GLN A 81 0.73 -0.19 6.98
N SER A 82 0.32 -0.45 5.74
CA SER A 82 1.29 -0.73 4.67
C SER A 82 2.27 0.44 4.50
N PHE A 83 3.56 0.14 4.30
CA PHE A 83 4.55 1.16 3.95
C PHE A 83 4.21 1.83 2.62
N ARG A 84 3.71 1.02 1.68
CA ARG A 84 3.32 1.44 0.33
C ARG A 84 1.91 2.05 0.32
N CYS A 85 1.72 3.03 -0.56
CA CYS A 85 0.40 3.48 -0.98
C CYS A 85 0.08 2.88 -2.35
N MET A 86 -1.08 2.25 -2.49
CA MET A 86 -1.46 1.57 -3.72
C MET A 86 -1.99 2.61 -4.72
N PRO A 87 -1.46 2.68 -5.96
CA PRO A 87 -1.85 3.69 -6.92
C PRO A 87 -3.28 3.46 -7.41
N TYR A 88 -4.00 4.55 -7.65
CA TYR A 88 -5.27 4.53 -8.37
C TYR A 88 -5.09 5.05 -9.80
N GLN A 89 -5.66 4.36 -10.79
CA GLN A 89 -5.69 4.80 -12.20
C GLN A 89 -7.12 5.25 -12.59
N PRO A 90 -7.32 6.51 -13.02
CA PRO A 90 -8.62 7.00 -13.50
C PRO A 90 -9.27 6.09 -14.53
N GLY A 91 -10.56 5.81 -14.32
CA GLY A 91 -11.36 4.92 -15.18
C GLY A 91 -11.31 3.44 -14.79
N LYS A 92 -10.57 3.08 -13.74
CA LYS A 92 -10.50 1.71 -13.22
C LYS A 92 -11.11 1.65 -11.83
N SER A 93 -11.91 0.61 -11.58
CA SER A 93 -12.40 0.33 -10.24
C SER A 93 -11.27 -0.27 -9.40
N LEU A 94 -11.17 0.16 -8.15
CA LEU A 94 -10.19 -0.33 -7.20
C LEU A 94 -10.89 -1.18 -6.14
N LEU A 95 -10.66 -2.48 -6.15
CA LEU A 95 -11.20 -3.43 -5.18
C LEU A 95 -10.22 -3.60 -4.02
N VAL A 96 -10.71 -3.50 -2.79
CA VAL A 96 -9.97 -3.75 -1.56
C VAL A 96 -10.61 -4.90 -0.80
N LEU A 97 -9.79 -5.83 -0.38
CA LEU A 97 -10.15 -6.94 0.52
C LEU A 97 -9.31 -6.84 1.79
N ALA A 98 -9.95 -6.92 2.95
CA ALA A 98 -9.26 -6.92 4.24
C ALA A 98 -9.92 -7.92 5.19
N THR A 99 -9.12 -8.84 5.72
CA THR A 99 -9.61 -9.89 6.63
C THR A 99 -9.17 -9.64 8.07
N PHE A 100 -10.09 -9.88 9.00
CA PHE A 100 -9.88 -9.58 10.42
C PHE A 100 -10.79 -10.34 11.37
N VAL A 101 -10.46 -10.27 12.67
CA VAL A 101 -11.36 -10.58 13.79
C VAL A 101 -11.28 -9.43 14.79
N MET A 102 -12.40 -8.78 15.09
CA MET A 102 -12.45 -7.72 16.10
C MET A 102 -12.74 -8.30 17.49
N ASN A 103 -12.33 -7.57 18.52
CA ASN A 103 -12.80 -7.78 19.87
C ASN A 103 -14.30 -7.46 19.98
N ASP A 104 -14.98 -8.08 20.95
CA ASP A 104 -16.30 -7.61 21.42
C ASP A 104 -16.33 -6.09 21.64
N PRO A 105 -17.43 -5.41 21.29
CA PRO A 105 -17.58 -3.97 21.53
C PRO A 105 -17.59 -3.66 23.02
N LYS A 106 -16.85 -2.61 23.39
CA LYS A 106 -16.68 -2.16 24.78
C LYS A 106 -16.72 -0.64 24.83
N ALA A 107 -17.21 -0.09 25.94
CA ALA A 107 -17.08 1.34 26.20
C ALA A 107 -15.60 1.75 26.06
N ASN A 108 -15.37 2.88 25.40
CA ASN A 108 -14.06 3.45 25.11
C ASN A 108 -13.15 2.64 24.17
N LEU A 109 -13.57 1.50 23.63
CA LEU A 109 -12.82 0.78 22.59
C LEU A 109 -13.22 1.27 21.20
N ARG A 110 -12.24 1.49 20.34
CA ARG A 110 -12.40 1.75 18.90
C ARG A 110 -11.53 0.78 18.09
N GLN A 111 -12.12 0.16 17.07
CA GLN A 111 -11.42 -0.71 16.13
C GLN A 111 -11.75 -0.28 14.70
N ARG A 112 -10.76 -0.24 13.82
CA ARG A 112 -10.92 0.15 12.41
C ARG A 112 -10.12 -0.74 11.47
N VAL A 113 -10.70 -1.02 10.32
CA VAL A 113 -10.03 -1.76 9.23
C VAL A 113 -10.47 -1.16 7.90
N GLY A 114 -9.51 -0.92 6.99
CA GLY A 114 -9.85 -0.49 5.65
C GLY A 114 -8.68 0.03 4.82
N TYR A 115 -9.03 0.89 3.85
CA TYR A 115 -8.12 1.51 2.88
C TYR A 115 -8.10 3.02 3.12
N PHE A 116 -7.24 3.45 4.03
CA PHE A 116 -7.26 4.82 4.52
C PHE A 116 -5.92 5.25 5.13
N GLY A 117 -5.65 6.54 5.02
CA GLY A 117 -4.55 7.23 5.68
C GLY A 117 -5.05 8.21 6.74
N THR A 118 -4.18 9.12 7.16
CA THR A 118 -4.51 10.17 8.13
C THR A 118 -5.56 11.17 7.59
N GLN A 119 -5.57 11.40 6.28
CA GLN A 119 -6.37 12.45 5.65
C GLN A 119 -7.58 11.95 4.86
N ASN A 120 -7.48 10.81 4.19
CA ASN A 120 -8.50 10.31 3.27
C ASN A 120 -8.68 8.80 3.39
N GLY A 121 -9.81 8.30 2.90
CA GLY A 121 -10.02 6.88 2.64
C GLY A 121 -11.30 6.34 3.25
N VAL A 122 -11.45 5.02 3.18
CA VAL A 122 -12.66 4.33 3.58
C VAL A 122 -12.34 3.19 4.52
N TYR A 123 -13.09 3.10 5.60
CA TYR A 123 -12.90 2.07 6.60
C TYR A 123 -14.20 1.68 7.29
N PHE A 124 -14.19 0.47 7.80
CA PHE A 124 -15.17 -0.02 8.74
C PHE A 124 -14.71 0.29 10.17
N GLU A 125 -15.63 0.74 11.02
CA GLU A 125 -15.39 1.15 12.40
C GLU A 125 -16.35 0.44 13.36
N LEU A 126 -15.80 -0.11 14.45
CA LEU A 126 -16.57 -0.58 15.61
C LEU A 126 -16.20 0.26 16.84
N THR A 127 -17.21 0.83 17.48
CA THR A 127 -17.09 1.67 18.69
C THR A 127 -18.19 1.38 19.70
N GLY A 128 -18.08 1.90 20.91
CA GLY A 128 -19.15 1.88 21.91
C GLY A 128 -19.30 0.53 22.62
N ALA A 129 -20.07 0.54 23.71
CA ALA A 129 -20.40 -0.67 24.47
C ALA A 129 -21.40 -1.55 23.70
N SER A 130 -21.47 -2.84 24.07
CA SER A 130 -22.43 -3.80 23.50
C SER A 130 -23.85 -3.20 23.38
N PRO A 131 -24.50 -3.31 22.19
CA PRO A 131 -24.13 -4.15 21.03
C PRO A 131 -23.05 -3.57 20.10
N GLY A 132 -22.51 -2.40 20.43
CA GLY A 132 -21.51 -1.67 19.66
C GLY A 132 -22.11 -0.94 18.45
N THR A 133 -21.54 0.21 18.12
CA THR A 133 -21.86 0.98 16.93
C THR A 133 -20.93 0.57 15.80
N LYS A 134 -21.49 -0.10 14.79
CA LYS A 134 -20.83 -0.46 13.53
C LYS A 134 -21.08 0.62 12.51
N ALA A 135 -20.05 1.11 11.84
CA ALA A 135 -20.19 2.15 10.83
C ALA A 135 -19.19 1.97 9.69
N PHE A 136 -19.61 2.36 8.48
CA PHE A 136 -18.67 2.72 7.43
C PHE A 136 -18.36 4.21 7.51
N VAL A 137 -17.12 4.58 7.23
CA VAL A 137 -16.68 5.98 7.24
C VAL A 137 -15.93 6.27 5.95
N LEU A 138 -16.39 7.29 5.22
CA LEU A 138 -15.68 7.91 4.10
C LEU A 138 -14.96 9.17 4.59
N ARG A 139 -13.71 9.00 5.04
CA ARG A 139 -12.85 10.08 5.55
C ARG A 139 -12.39 10.98 4.40
N SER A 140 -12.46 12.29 4.60
CA SER A 140 -12.10 13.28 3.57
C SER A 140 -11.27 14.43 4.14
N TYR A 141 -10.39 15.00 3.31
CA TYR A 141 -9.58 16.18 3.62
C TYR A 141 -9.81 17.34 2.64
N ILE A 142 -10.90 17.31 1.87
CA ILE A 142 -11.16 18.28 0.80
C ILE A 142 -11.33 19.73 1.29
N SER A 143 -11.62 19.92 2.58
CA SER A 143 -11.74 21.24 3.21
C SER A 143 -10.44 21.75 3.85
N GLY A 144 -9.33 21.00 3.74
CA GLY A 144 -8.09 21.28 4.47
C GLY A 144 -8.10 20.84 5.94
N SER A 145 -9.13 20.09 6.36
CA SER A 145 -9.23 19.47 7.68
C SER A 145 -9.83 18.07 7.56
N VAL A 146 -9.45 17.15 8.44
CA VAL A 146 -9.99 15.78 8.43
C VAL A 146 -11.46 15.79 8.84
N ASP A 147 -12.32 15.26 7.98
CA ASP A 147 -13.73 15.00 8.25
C ASP A 147 -13.98 13.48 8.33
N ASN A 148 -14.37 13.03 9.52
CA ASN A 148 -14.77 11.65 9.81
C ASN A 148 -16.25 11.53 10.18
N THR A 149 -17.00 12.63 10.11
CA THR A 149 -18.35 12.73 10.69
C THR A 149 -19.41 12.89 9.62
N SER A 150 -19.18 13.72 8.60
CA SER A 150 -20.23 14.05 7.63
C SER A 150 -20.61 12.85 6.75
N ARG A 151 -19.70 11.87 6.61
CA ARG A 151 -19.91 10.66 5.80
C ARG A 151 -19.65 9.38 6.61
N ARG A 152 -19.97 9.43 7.90
CA ARG A 152 -20.06 8.27 8.77
C ARG A 152 -21.48 7.72 8.74
N VAL A 153 -21.64 6.46 8.38
CA VAL A 153 -22.95 5.80 8.24
C VAL A 153 -23.00 4.57 9.13
N GLU A 154 -23.81 4.66 10.17
CA GLU A 154 -24.04 3.56 11.11
C GLU A 154 -24.90 2.46 10.47
N GLN A 155 -24.77 1.23 11.00
CA GLN A 155 -25.45 0.03 10.49
C GLN A 155 -26.95 0.20 10.28
N SER A 156 -27.63 0.91 11.16
CA SER A 156 -29.07 1.19 11.04
C SER A 156 -29.43 2.03 9.81
N ALA A 157 -28.50 2.84 9.32
CA ALA A 157 -28.64 3.73 8.17
C ALA A 157 -28.00 3.18 6.88
N TRP A 158 -27.46 1.96 6.90
CA TRP A 158 -27.00 1.29 5.69
C TRP A 158 -28.14 1.16 4.67
N ASN A 159 -27.83 1.43 3.40
CA ASN A 159 -28.80 1.50 2.30
C ASN A 159 -28.81 0.22 1.43
N GLY A 160 -28.02 -0.78 1.80
CA GLY A 160 -28.07 -2.15 1.27
C GLY A 160 -28.46 -3.13 2.38
N ASP A 161 -27.81 -4.29 2.43
CA ASP A 161 -28.04 -5.26 3.49
C ASP A 161 -27.41 -4.79 4.82
N LYS A 162 -28.24 -4.58 5.84
CA LYS A 162 -27.79 -4.14 7.17
C LYS A 162 -26.97 -5.19 7.91
N LEU A 163 -27.06 -6.47 7.53
CA LEU A 163 -26.50 -7.61 8.25
C LEU A 163 -26.91 -7.60 9.73
N ASP A 164 -28.18 -7.32 9.99
CA ASP A 164 -28.83 -7.36 11.30
C ASP A 164 -29.94 -8.43 11.37
N GLY A 165 -29.97 -9.34 10.38
CA GLY A 165 -31.00 -10.36 10.21
C GLY A 165 -32.25 -9.89 9.45
N THR A 166 -32.37 -8.60 9.11
CA THR A 166 -33.55 -8.05 8.41
C THR A 166 -33.35 -7.79 6.93
N GLY A 167 -32.09 -7.80 6.46
CA GLY A 167 -31.72 -7.59 5.06
C GLY A 167 -31.99 -8.81 4.16
N ALA A 168 -31.78 -8.64 2.86
CA ALA A 168 -32.07 -9.66 1.84
C ALA A 168 -31.30 -10.97 2.04
N SER A 169 -30.12 -10.93 2.66
CA SER A 169 -29.33 -12.12 3.00
C SER A 169 -29.88 -12.91 4.20
N GLY A 170 -30.66 -12.26 5.07
CA GLY A 170 -31.12 -12.85 6.35
C GLY A 170 -29.99 -13.11 7.36
N LEU A 171 -28.78 -12.59 7.13
CA LEU A 171 -27.61 -12.83 7.97
C LEU A 171 -27.39 -11.71 9.01
N THR A 172 -26.69 -12.07 10.09
CA THR A 172 -26.25 -11.12 11.13
C THR A 172 -24.73 -11.06 11.18
N LEU A 173 -24.16 -9.85 11.15
CA LEU A 173 -22.72 -9.63 11.20
C LEU A 173 -22.18 -9.82 12.63
N ASP A 174 -21.37 -10.87 12.83
CA ASP A 174 -20.62 -11.12 14.06
C ASP A 174 -19.12 -10.85 13.86
N LEU A 175 -18.69 -9.67 14.31
CA LEU A 175 -17.31 -9.20 14.16
C LEU A 175 -16.31 -9.94 15.07
N THR A 176 -16.79 -10.76 16.02
CA THR A 176 -15.95 -11.64 16.86
C THR A 176 -15.51 -12.89 16.11
N LYS A 177 -16.02 -13.10 14.89
CA LYS A 177 -15.63 -14.17 13.96
C LYS A 177 -14.80 -13.61 12.80
N PRO A 178 -14.04 -14.45 12.08
CA PRO A 178 -13.32 -14.03 10.88
C PRO A 178 -14.25 -13.40 9.84
N GLN A 179 -13.90 -12.20 9.41
CA GLN A 179 -14.63 -11.44 8.39
C GLN A 179 -13.74 -11.20 7.17
N ILE A 180 -14.39 -11.10 6.01
CA ILE A 180 -13.79 -10.54 4.79
C ILE A 180 -14.55 -9.25 4.48
N LEU A 181 -13.97 -8.12 4.85
CA LEU A 181 -14.44 -6.81 4.41
C LEU A 181 -14.02 -6.61 2.96
N TRP A 182 -14.96 -6.17 2.13
CA TRP A 182 -14.67 -5.71 0.79
C TRP A 182 -15.16 -4.28 0.60
N MET A 183 -14.42 -3.52 -0.19
CA MET A 183 -14.80 -2.20 -0.64
C MET A 183 -14.35 -2.04 -2.09
N ASP A 184 -15.14 -1.34 -2.91
CA ASP A 184 -14.66 -0.88 -4.21
C ASP A 184 -14.97 0.59 -4.43
N PHE A 185 -14.12 1.23 -5.22
CA PHE A 185 -14.16 2.67 -5.46
C PHE A 185 -14.09 2.97 -6.95
N GLU A 186 -15.03 3.78 -7.41
CA GLU A 186 -14.83 4.64 -8.57
C GLU A 186 -14.21 5.95 -8.08
N TRP A 187 -13.07 6.37 -8.63
CA TRP A 187 -12.45 7.65 -8.25
C TRP A 187 -11.91 8.43 -9.45
N LEU A 188 -12.80 9.06 -10.22
CA LEU A 188 -12.40 10.18 -11.09
C LEU A 188 -12.59 11.51 -10.34
N GLY A 189 -12.31 11.50 -9.03
CA GLY A 189 -12.78 12.49 -8.07
C GLY A 189 -14.26 12.32 -7.66
N VAL A 190 -15.05 11.58 -8.44
CA VAL A 190 -16.46 11.25 -8.21
C VAL A 190 -16.74 9.78 -8.53
N GLY A 191 -17.94 9.31 -8.21
CA GLY A 191 -18.42 7.96 -8.48
C GLY A 191 -19.11 7.30 -7.29
N ASN A 192 -19.18 5.98 -7.31
CA ASN A 192 -19.71 5.19 -6.21
C ASN A 192 -18.57 4.60 -5.36
N VAL A 193 -18.86 4.45 -4.08
CA VAL A 193 -18.07 3.62 -3.17
C VAL A 193 -18.98 2.58 -2.55
N ARG A 194 -18.73 1.30 -2.79
CA ARG A 194 -19.49 0.22 -2.17
C ARG A 194 -18.67 -0.38 -1.04
N CYS A 195 -19.35 -0.75 0.03
CA CYS A 195 -18.75 -1.40 1.19
C CYS A 195 -19.63 -2.55 1.64
N GLY A 196 -19.01 -3.63 2.09
CA GLY A 196 -19.74 -4.77 2.61
C GLY A 196 -18.87 -5.93 3.02
N PHE A 197 -19.46 -7.11 3.10
CA PHE A 197 -18.79 -8.31 3.56
C PHE A 197 -18.98 -9.46 2.57
N ILE A 198 -17.96 -10.31 2.45
CA ILE A 198 -18.08 -11.57 1.72
C ILE A 198 -18.48 -12.64 2.72
N ILE A 199 -19.72 -13.15 2.60
CA ILE A 199 -20.24 -14.22 3.44
C ILE A 199 -20.84 -15.29 2.52
N ASN A 200 -20.51 -16.57 2.79
CA ASN A 200 -20.92 -17.70 1.95
C ASN A 200 -20.53 -17.55 0.46
N GLY A 201 -19.40 -16.91 0.18
CA GLY A 201 -18.90 -16.68 -1.18
C GLY A 201 -19.60 -15.56 -1.95
N LEU A 202 -20.48 -14.79 -1.30
CA LEU A 202 -21.24 -13.70 -1.93
C LEU A 202 -20.75 -12.34 -1.44
N TYR A 203 -20.55 -11.41 -2.38
CA TYR A 203 -20.31 -10.00 -2.09
C TYR A 203 -21.63 -9.34 -1.65
N ILE A 204 -21.86 -9.26 -0.35
CA ILE A 204 -23.03 -8.59 0.21
C ILE A 204 -22.72 -7.10 0.26
N VAL A 205 -23.47 -6.28 -0.48
CA VAL A 205 -23.38 -4.82 -0.43
C VAL A 205 -24.15 -4.33 0.79
N CYS A 206 -23.45 -3.74 1.75
CA CYS A 206 -24.06 -3.17 2.94
C CYS A 206 -24.39 -1.68 2.77
N HIS A 207 -23.44 -0.91 2.24
CA HIS A 207 -23.66 0.51 1.99
C HIS A 207 -23.01 0.94 0.68
N THR A 208 -23.68 1.84 -0.05
CA THR A 208 -23.13 2.53 -1.22
C THR A 208 -23.16 4.03 -0.96
N TYR A 209 -21.98 4.66 -0.93
CA TYR A 209 -21.85 6.11 -1.01
C TYR A 209 -22.02 6.53 -2.47
N GLN A 210 -23.14 7.18 -2.78
CA GLN A 210 -23.36 7.80 -4.09
C GLN A 210 -22.85 9.23 -4.06
N THR A 211 -21.85 9.56 -4.88
CA THR A 211 -21.23 10.90 -4.83
C THR A 211 -21.67 11.82 -5.97
N ALA A 212 -22.04 11.26 -7.12
CA ALA A 212 -22.50 12.03 -8.27
C ALA A 212 -23.83 12.73 -7.98
N ASN A 213 -23.91 14.04 -8.24
CA ASN A 213 -25.08 14.90 -8.01
C ASN A 213 -25.57 15.00 -6.55
N VAL A 214 -24.88 14.35 -5.60
CA VAL A 214 -25.30 14.28 -4.19
C VAL A 214 -24.35 15.07 -3.29
N TYR A 215 -23.04 14.98 -3.49
CA TYR A 215 -22.07 15.58 -2.57
C TYR A 215 -21.42 16.85 -3.10
N GLY A 216 -21.88 17.98 -2.55
CA GLY A 216 -21.22 19.27 -2.71
C GLY A 216 -20.95 19.66 -4.17
N SER A 217 -19.88 20.42 -4.38
CA SER A 217 -19.45 20.90 -5.70
C SER A 217 -18.00 20.49 -6.03
N SER A 218 -17.49 19.42 -5.40
CA SER A 218 -16.09 18.99 -5.49
C SER A 218 -15.95 17.48 -5.32
N VAL A 219 -14.72 16.98 -5.40
CA VAL A 219 -14.38 15.56 -5.22
C VAL A 219 -14.74 15.05 -3.82
N TYR A 220 -14.98 13.73 -3.67
CA TYR A 220 -15.35 13.17 -2.36
C TYR A 220 -14.16 12.89 -1.43
N ILE A 221 -12.97 12.64 -1.98
CA ILE A 221 -11.67 12.55 -1.29
C ILE A 221 -10.56 13.14 -2.16
N THR A 222 -9.50 13.67 -1.54
CA THR A 222 -8.38 14.30 -2.24
C THR A 222 -7.53 13.30 -3.04
N THR A 223 -7.46 12.04 -2.59
CA THR A 223 -6.70 10.98 -3.25
C THR A 223 -7.29 9.61 -2.92
N ALA A 224 -7.29 8.72 -3.91
CA ALA A 224 -7.52 7.28 -3.73
C ALA A 224 -6.20 6.47 -3.74
N THR A 225 -5.04 7.12 -3.82
CA THR A 225 -3.74 6.48 -3.62
C THR A 225 -3.45 6.41 -2.12
N LEU A 226 -3.81 5.29 -1.50
CA LEU A 226 -3.84 5.14 -0.05
C LEU A 226 -3.20 3.83 0.41
N PRO A 227 -2.81 3.74 1.69
CA PRO A 227 -2.36 2.49 2.29
C PRO A 227 -3.53 1.64 2.80
N VAL A 228 -3.27 0.36 3.04
CA VAL A 228 -4.14 -0.49 3.86
C VAL A 228 -3.81 -0.27 5.32
N ARG A 229 -4.83 -0.13 6.19
CA ARG A 229 -4.63 0.20 7.61
C ARG A 229 -5.60 -0.55 8.53
N TYR A 230 -5.06 -0.95 9.69
CA TYR A 230 -5.74 -1.54 10.83
C TYR A 230 -5.43 -0.70 12.08
N GLU A 231 -6.45 -0.35 12.88
CA GLU A 231 -6.30 0.43 14.11
C GLU A 231 -7.09 -0.23 15.25
N ILE A 232 -6.50 -0.33 16.44
CA ILE A 232 -7.20 -0.60 17.70
C ILE A 232 -6.75 0.43 18.74
N THR A 233 -7.70 1.16 19.31
CA THR A 233 -7.44 2.27 20.23
C THR A 233 -8.39 2.23 21.41
N ASN A 234 -7.86 2.42 22.61
CA ASN A 234 -8.63 2.83 23.78
C ASN A 234 -8.79 4.35 23.78
N THR A 235 -9.99 4.83 23.46
CA THR A 235 -10.36 6.27 23.52
C THR A 235 -10.55 6.80 24.95
N GLY A 236 -10.44 5.92 25.93
CA GLY A 236 -10.57 6.12 27.37
C GLY A 236 -10.22 4.81 28.08
N THR A 237 -10.21 4.77 29.41
CA THR A 237 -9.97 3.52 30.15
C THR A 237 -11.02 2.46 29.80
N THR A 238 -10.60 1.22 29.57
CA THR A 238 -11.50 0.08 29.27
C THR A 238 -11.52 -0.93 30.42
N ALA A 239 -12.57 -1.76 30.49
CA ALA A 239 -12.77 -2.71 31.58
C ALA A 239 -11.83 -3.94 31.51
N SER A 240 -11.32 -4.27 30.33
CA SER A 240 -10.40 -5.38 30.09
C SER A 240 -9.60 -5.15 28.81
N SER A 241 -8.48 -5.85 28.66
CA SER A 241 -7.69 -5.84 27.43
C SER A 241 -8.54 -6.25 26.22
N SER A 242 -8.16 -5.75 25.04
CA SER A 242 -8.88 -6.00 23.79
C SER A 242 -7.90 -6.34 22.67
N SER A 243 -8.34 -7.15 21.71
CA SER A 243 -7.50 -7.52 20.57
C SER A 243 -8.19 -7.47 19.21
N LEU A 244 -7.49 -6.98 18.20
CA LEU A 244 -7.84 -7.03 16.79
C LEU A 244 -6.86 -7.95 16.05
N LYS A 245 -7.36 -8.93 15.31
CA LYS A 245 -6.54 -9.80 14.46
C LYS A 245 -6.47 -9.23 13.04
N GLN A 246 -5.28 -8.93 12.55
CA GLN A 246 -4.99 -8.66 11.13
C GLN A 246 -4.57 -9.98 10.46
N ILE A 247 -5.33 -10.41 9.45
CA ILE A 247 -5.11 -11.72 8.80
C ILE A 247 -4.42 -11.54 7.43
N CYS A 248 -5.13 -11.01 6.43
CA CYS A 248 -4.62 -10.75 5.07
C CYS A 248 -5.27 -9.48 4.50
N SER A 249 -4.68 -8.94 3.44
CA SER A 249 -5.28 -7.84 2.67
C SER A 249 -4.85 -7.91 1.20
N SER A 250 -5.70 -7.43 0.29
CA SER A 250 -5.37 -7.26 -1.11
C SER A 250 -6.00 -5.99 -1.69
N VAL A 251 -5.31 -5.37 -2.64
CA VAL A 251 -5.81 -4.24 -3.43
C VAL A 251 -5.62 -4.57 -4.91
N VAL A 252 -6.70 -4.46 -5.68
CA VAL A 252 -6.78 -4.92 -7.07
C VAL A 252 -7.34 -3.81 -7.93
N SER A 253 -6.68 -3.50 -9.04
CA SER A 253 -7.29 -2.74 -10.13
C SER A 253 -8.11 -3.70 -11.00
N GLU A 254 -9.41 -3.49 -11.10
CA GLU A 254 -10.32 -4.46 -11.74
C GLU A 254 -10.24 -4.45 -13.28
N ALA A 255 -9.48 -3.52 -13.87
CA ALA A 255 -9.34 -3.34 -15.31
C ALA A 255 -7.88 -3.16 -15.77
N GLY A 256 -6.96 -3.87 -15.13
CA GLY A 256 -5.55 -3.89 -15.49
C GLY A 256 -4.77 -2.75 -14.86
N PHE A 257 -3.50 -2.59 -15.21
CA PHE A 257 -2.68 -1.47 -14.76
C PHE A 257 -1.67 -1.09 -15.84
N GLU A 258 -1.92 0.04 -16.52
CA GLU A 258 -1.05 0.53 -17.60
C GLU A 258 -0.73 2.02 -17.42
N GLN A 259 -0.62 2.46 -16.16
CA GLN A 259 -0.05 3.77 -15.90
C GLN A 259 1.39 3.81 -16.40
N THR A 260 1.83 4.95 -16.94
CA THR A 260 3.20 5.14 -17.42
C THR A 260 3.81 6.39 -16.81
N SER A 261 5.12 6.37 -16.59
CA SER A 261 5.93 7.51 -16.14
C SER A 261 7.20 7.56 -16.97
N ILE A 262 7.73 8.77 -17.17
CA ILE A 262 9.09 8.94 -17.67
C ILE A 262 10.11 8.51 -16.59
N ASP A 263 11.37 8.35 -17.00
CA ASP A 263 12.47 8.18 -16.06
C ASP A 263 12.86 9.54 -15.45
N HIS A 264 12.90 9.59 -14.13
CA HIS A 264 13.56 10.64 -13.35
C HIS A 264 14.92 10.13 -12.88
N VAL A 265 15.92 11.01 -12.74
CA VAL A 265 17.30 10.57 -12.50
C VAL A 265 17.96 11.37 -11.39
N ALA A 266 18.33 10.68 -10.31
CA ALA A 266 19.30 11.15 -9.35
C ALA A 266 20.70 10.69 -9.79
N ARG A 267 21.69 11.58 -9.78
CA ARG A 267 23.05 11.24 -10.21
C ARG A 267 24.12 11.94 -9.39
N ARG A 268 25.25 11.25 -9.24
CA ARG A 268 26.52 11.83 -8.81
C ARG A 268 27.36 12.09 -10.06
N ASP A 269 27.70 13.35 -10.32
CA ASP A 269 28.55 13.76 -11.44
C ASP A 269 29.99 14.10 -11.03
N THR A 270 30.28 14.09 -9.73
CA THR A 270 31.62 14.19 -9.16
C THR A 270 32.20 12.81 -8.85
N GLU A 271 33.49 12.60 -9.14
CA GLU A 271 34.15 11.31 -8.90
C GLU A 271 34.12 10.93 -7.41
N PHE A 272 33.60 9.74 -7.10
CA PHE A 272 33.75 9.13 -5.79
C PHE A 272 35.00 8.26 -5.79
N THR A 273 35.99 8.67 -4.99
CA THR A 273 37.28 7.99 -4.86
C THR A 273 37.32 7.06 -3.64
N ASN A 274 38.41 6.31 -3.48
CA ASN A 274 38.67 5.47 -2.30
C ASN A 274 37.69 4.30 -2.12
N ILE A 275 37.07 3.82 -3.20
CA ILE A 275 36.22 2.63 -3.17
C ILE A 275 37.13 1.42 -2.92
N ASP A 276 36.79 0.57 -1.94
CA ASP A 276 37.61 -0.59 -1.60
C ASP A 276 36.77 -1.77 -1.08
N THR A 277 37.47 -2.81 -0.61
CA THR A 277 36.90 -4.01 0.02
C THR A 277 36.70 -3.89 1.53
N THR A 278 37.15 -2.79 2.16
CA THR A 278 37.15 -2.63 3.63
C THR A 278 35.78 -2.25 4.15
N ALA A 279 35.02 -1.45 3.39
CA ALA A 279 33.60 -1.25 3.64
C ALA A 279 32.79 -2.34 2.93
N THR A 280 31.63 -2.68 3.49
CA THR A 280 30.70 -3.61 2.82
C THR A 280 30.22 -3.03 1.50
N PHE A 281 29.84 -1.74 1.48
CA PHE A 281 29.54 -0.95 0.29
C PHE A 281 29.77 0.55 0.58
N PHE A 282 30.03 1.33 -0.46
CA PHE A 282 30.07 2.79 -0.45
C PHE A 282 28.84 3.38 -1.17
N PRO A 283 28.22 4.45 -0.63
CA PRO A 283 27.03 5.06 -1.22
C PRO A 283 27.39 6.01 -2.38
N ILE A 284 26.88 5.72 -3.58
CA ILE A 284 27.12 6.55 -4.77
C ILE A 284 25.99 7.57 -4.96
N VAL A 285 24.73 7.12 -4.94
CA VAL A 285 23.54 7.98 -5.01
C VAL A 285 22.44 7.35 -4.18
N SER A 286 21.74 8.12 -3.36
CA SER A 286 20.56 7.68 -2.64
C SER A 286 19.33 8.51 -3.00
N ILE A 287 18.14 7.91 -2.97
CA ILE A 287 16.84 8.59 -3.11
C ILE A 287 15.92 8.27 -1.94
N ARG A 288 15.01 9.20 -1.63
CA ARG A 288 13.89 9.00 -0.68
C ARG A 288 12.75 9.95 -1.02
N LEU A 289 11.55 9.70 -0.50
CA LEU A 289 10.43 10.63 -0.59
C LEU A 289 10.70 11.89 0.25
N ILE A 290 10.25 13.04 -0.25
CA ILE A 290 10.19 14.29 0.52
C ILE A 290 9.10 14.19 1.59
N SER A 291 9.31 14.84 2.74
CA SER A 291 8.37 14.79 3.87
C SER A 291 6.98 15.35 3.58
N THR A 292 6.83 16.14 2.52
CA THR A 292 5.54 16.70 2.06
C THR A 292 4.81 15.81 1.05
N ALA A 293 5.44 14.74 0.55
CA ALA A 293 4.86 13.84 -0.45
C ALA A 293 5.08 12.36 -0.09
N LEU A 294 4.94 12.00 1.19
CA LEU A 294 5.18 10.64 1.69
C LEU A 294 4.22 9.55 1.16
N ASN A 295 3.19 9.95 0.42
CA ASN A 295 2.25 9.04 -0.26
C ASN A 295 2.52 8.92 -1.77
N ALA A 296 3.61 9.51 -2.26
CA ALA A 296 4.00 9.42 -3.66
C ALA A 296 4.33 7.96 -4.04
N VAL A 297 4.10 7.60 -5.30
CA VAL A 297 4.31 6.24 -5.81
C VAL A 297 5.57 6.22 -6.66
N VAL A 298 6.71 6.11 -5.97
CA VAL A 298 8.05 6.18 -6.56
C VAL A 298 8.70 4.80 -6.59
N ILE A 299 9.16 4.36 -7.76
CA ILE A 299 9.66 2.99 -7.98
C ILE A 299 11.03 3.06 -8.67
N PRO A 300 12.11 2.53 -8.09
CA PRO A 300 13.42 2.43 -8.75
C PRO A 300 13.32 1.65 -10.07
N ASN A 301 14.00 2.14 -11.11
CA ASN A 301 13.98 1.55 -12.47
C ASN A 301 15.34 1.03 -12.96
N ARG A 302 16.40 1.84 -12.82
CA ARG A 302 17.73 1.45 -13.32
C ARG A 302 18.82 2.10 -12.50
N ILE A 303 19.82 1.32 -12.13
CA ILE A 303 21.08 1.77 -11.57
C ILE A 303 22.18 1.72 -12.62
N GLN A 304 23.09 2.70 -12.61
CA GLN A 304 24.26 2.72 -13.50
C GLN A 304 25.48 3.20 -12.72
N PHE A 305 26.60 2.52 -12.91
CA PHE A 305 27.89 2.92 -12.35
C PHE A 305 28.94 2.91 -13.46
N LEU A 306 29.70 3.99 -13.58
CA LEU A 306 30.81 4.14 -14.50
C LEU A 306 32.12 4.10 -13.71
N PRO A 307 32.89 3.00 -13.80
CA PRO A 307 34.24 2.93 -13.25
C PRO A 307 35.18 3.94 -13.91
N LEU A 308 35.99 4.63 -13.10
CA LEU A 308 37.07 5.49 -13.57
C LEU A 308 38.46 4.92 -13.26
N THR A 309 38.55 4.06 -12.24
CA THR A 309 39.76 3.27 -11.95
C THR A 309 39.60 1.83 -12.42
N ASN A 310 40.67 1.26 -12.98
CA ASN A 310 40.70 -0.13 -13.41
C ASN A 310 40.63 -1.11 -12.23
N GLN A 311 39.42 -1.56 -11.92
CA GLN A 311 39.10 -2.57 -10.92
C GLN A 311 37.87 -3.38 -11.36
N ASN A 312 37.61 -4.44 -10.61
CA ASN A 312 36.34 -5.16 -10.64
C ASN A 312 35.45 -4.63 -9.51
N TYR A 313 34.21 -4.30 -9.84
CA TYR A 313 33.25 -3.72 -8.91
C TYR A 313 32.04 -4.64 -8.75
N GLU A 314 31.52 -4.70 -7.53
CA GLU A 314 30.15 -5.12 -7.26
C GLU A 314 29.30 -3.86 -7.09
N VAL A 315 28.18 -3.83 -7.79
CA VAL A 315 27.21 -2.73 -7.81
C VAL A 315 25.90 -3.28 -7.27
N ALA A 316 25.29 -2.60 -6.31
CA ALA A 316 24.06 -3.05 -5.68
C ALA A 316 23.04 -1.92 -5.52
N LEU A 317 21.76 -2.28 -5.58
CA LEU A 317 20.67 -1.44 -5.11
C LEU A 317 20.28 -1.88 -3.71
N LEU A 318 20.54 -1.02 -2.72
CA LEU A 318 20.24 -1.27 -1.32
C LEU A 318 18.93 -0.59 -0.93
N LYS A 319 18.01 -1.32 -0.28
CA LYS A 319 16.82 -0.78 0.39
C LYS A 319 17.12 -0.58 1.88
N ASN A 320 16.82 0.61 2.38
CA ASN A 320 16.98 1.06 3.76
C ASN A 320 18.38 0.86 4.36
N PRO A 321 19.47 1.26 3.68
CA PRO A 321 20.78 1.31 4.31
C PRO A 321 20.86 2.46 5.32
N THR A 322 21.70 2.32 6.34
CA THR A 322 22.07 3.41 7.25
C THR A 322 23.27 4.16 6.67
N LEU A 323 23.04 5.40 6.24
CA LEU A 323 24.06 6.27 5.63
C LEU A 323 24.79 7.12 6.68
N THR A 324 26.11 7.28 6.53
CA THR A 324 26.93 8.20 7.32
C THR A 324 27.18 9.49 6.53
N GLY A 325 26.83 10.64 7.08
CA GLY A 325 27.09 11.95 6.47
C GLY A 325 26.16 12.34 5.32
N ALA A 326 25.01 11.67 5.16
CA ALA A 326 24.05 12.00 4.12
C ALA A 326 23.53 13.45 4.25
N THR A 327 23.50 14.16 3.13
CA THR A 327 22.93 15.51 3.01
C THR A 327 21.96 15.53 1.82
N TRP A 328 20.68 15.62 2.13
CA TRP A 328 19.62 15.51 1.13
C TRP A 328 19.40 16.84 0.41
N ALA A 329 19.51 16.84 -0.92
CA ALA A 329 19.10 17.94 -1.76
C ALA A 329 17.57 18.16 -1.66
N ALA A 330 17.12 19.39 -1.94
CA ALA A 330 15.72 19.77 -1.81
C ALA A 330 14.79 18.87 -2.62
N SER A 331 15.16 18.59 -3.86
CA SER A 331 14.49 17.63 -4.73
C SER A 331 15.43 17.14 -5.84
N VAL A 332 15.06 16.09 -6.55
CA VAL A 332 15.65 15.73 -7.84
C VAL A 332 15.21 16.79 -8.88
N PRO A 333 16.07 17.27 -9.79
CA PRO A 333 15.69 18.37 -10.69
C PRO A 333 14.47 18.10 -11.58
N SER A 334 14.25 16.83 -11.96
CA SER A 334 13.09 16.40 -12.74
C SER A 334 11.91 15.94 -11.87
N ASP A 335 12.01 15.99 -10.54
CA ASP A 335 11.00 15.43 -9.65
C ASP A 335 10.89 16.16 -8.30
N ALA A 336 9.68 16.65 -8.00
CA ALA A 336 9.41 17.42 -6.77
C ALA A 336 9.09 16.55 -5.53
N ASN A 337 8.80 15.27 -5.73
CA ASN A 337 8.40 14.34 -4.66
C ASN A 337 9.60 13.57 -4.09
N VAL A 338 10.74 13.57 -4.79
CA VAL A 338 11.93 12.80 -4.41
C VAL A 338 13.11 13.71 -4.04
N GLN A 339 13.74 13.41 -2.91
CA GLN A 339 15.04 13.96 -2.53
C GLN A 339 16.15 12.98 -2.90
N TYR A 340 17.37 13.51 -3.11
CA TYR A 340 18.53 12.67 -3.34
C TYR A 340 19.74 13.10 -2.50
N ASP A 341 20.64 12.15 -2.25
CA ASP A 341 21.91 12.34 -1.54
C ASP A 341 23.07 11.78 -2.36
N VAL A 342 24.16 12.55 -2.42
CA VAL A 342 25.47 12.16 -2.95
C VAL A 342 26.61 12.51 -1.99
N ALA A 343 26.29 13.00 -0.79
CA ALA A 343 27.25 13.46 0.20
C ALA A 343 27.65 12.36 1.20
N ALA A 344 26.81 11.33 1.38
CA ALA A 344 27.16 10.21 2.25
C ALA A 344 28.51 9.60 1.86
N THR A 345 29.28 9.22 2.88
CA THR A 345 30.66 8.72 2.72
C THR A 345 30.79 7.24 3.06
N ALA A 346 29.85 6.69 3.84
CA ALA A 346 29.86 5.29 4.24
C ALA A 346 28.45 4.75 4.48
N ILE A 347 28.33 3.43 4.45
CA ILE A 347 27.13 2.68 4.85
C ILE A 347 27.49 1.88 6.10
N SER A 348 26.81 2.15 7.22
CA SER A 348 27.04 1.47 8.50
C SER A 348 26.18 0.21 8.69
N SER A 349 25.06 0.13 7.97
CA SER A 349 24.21 -1.05 7.84
C SER A 349 23.67 -1.11 6.42
N ILE A 350 23.79 -2.24 5.74
CA ILE A 350 23.46 -2.36 4.31
C ILE A 350 21.96 -2.43 4.03
N GLY A 351 21.12 -2.63 5.04
CA GLY A 351 19.70 -2.92 4.82
C GLY A 351 19.51 -4.20 4.00
N THR A 352 18.72 -4.13 2.92
CA THR A 352 18.45 -5.27 2.02
C THR A 352 19.01 -5.02 0.63
N ILE A 353 19.77 -5.96 0.08
CA ILE A 353 20.17 -5.93 -1.34
C ILE A 353 18.97 -6.35 -2.19
N THR A 354 18.53 -5.48 -3.10
CA THR A 354 17.36 -5.70 -3.98
C THR A 354 17.74 -5.96 -5.44
N GLN A 355 18.94 -5.54 -5.85
CA GLN A 355 19.60 -5.89 -7.10
C GLN A 355 21.11 -5.92 -6.85
N THR A 356 21.83 -6.80 -7.55
CA THR A 356 23.30 -6.82 -7.59
C THR A 356 23.80 -7.15 -8.99
N ASP A 357 24.92 -6.54 -9.37
CA ASP A 357 25.60 -6.72 -10.64
C ASP A 357 27.12 -6.64 -10.43
N TYR A 358 27.89 -7.28 -11.32
CA TYR A 358 29.35 -7.20 -11.33
C TYR A 358 29.82 -6.53 -12.62
N ILE A 359 30.71 -5.55 -12.51
CA ILE A 359 31.27 -4.83 -13.66
C ILE A 359 32.79 -4.71 -13.59
N THR A 360 33.43 -4.65 -14.76
CA THR A 360 34.86 -4.38 -14.91
C THR A 360 35.06 -3.05 -15.64
N SER A 361 36.19 -2.38 -15.41
CA SER A 361 36.45 -1.05 -15.99
C SER A 361 36.55 -1.01 -17.53
N SER A 362 36.78 -2.15 -18.18
CA SER A 362 36.92 -2.25 -19.65
C SER A 362 35.60 -2.46 -20.39
N GLY A 363 34.48 -2.60 -19.68
CA GLY A 363 33.13 -2.63 -20.25
C GLY A 363 32.35 -1.38 -19.85
N SER A 364 31.69 -0.73 -20.81
CA SER A 364 30.66 0.26 -20.51
C SER A 364 29.47 -0.46 -19.85
N GLY A 365 29.52 -0.63 -18.53
CA GLY A 365 28.60 -1.47 -17.75
C GLY A 365 27.26 -0.79 -17.49
N GLY A 366 26.42 -0.69 -18.52
CA GLY A 366 24.98 -0.59 -18.31
C GLY A 366 24.43 -1.99 -18.08
N ILE A 367 23.97 -2.31 -16.85
CA ILE A 367 23.38 -3.63 -16.55
C ILE A 367 21.99 -3.46 -15.91
N ALA A 368 21.11 -4.37 -16.34
CA ALA A 368 19.77 -4.76 -15.90
C ALA A 368 18.85 -3.67 -15.32
N ASN A 369 17.70 -3.46 -15.98
CA ASN A 369 16.58 -2.75 -15.37
C ASN A 369 16.08 -3.53 -14.16
N THR A 370 15.71 -2.83 -13.07
CA THR A 370 14.89 -3.40 -11.98
C THR A 370 13.45 -3.67 -12.44
N SER A 371 13.04 -3.13 -13.59
CA SER A 371 11.71 -3.31 -14.17
C SER A 371 11.48 -4.75 -14.62
N VAL A 372 10.32 -5.31 -14.29
CA VAL A 372 9.84 -6.59 -14.82
C VAL A 372 9.57 -6.49 -16.34
N PRO A 373 9.57 -7.62 -17.09
CA PRO A 373 9.38 -7.62 -18.54
C PRO A 373 8.11 -6.92 -19.05
N THR A 374 7.11 -6.73 -18.18
CA THR A 374 5.91 -5.93 -18.43
C THR A 374 5.52 -5.16 -17.15
N GLY A 375 5.47 -3.84 -17.22
CA GLY A 375 5.00 -2.97 -16.12
C GLY A 375 6.04 -2.66 -15.05
N TYR A 376 5.57 -2.42 -13.83
CA TYR A 376 6.40 -2.03 -12.69
C TYR A 376 6.53 -3.16 -11.67
N ASN A 377 7.70 -3.23 -11.01
CA ASN A 377 7.84 -4.00 -9.79
C ASN A 377 7.39 -3.13 -8.60
N LEU A 378 6.09 -3.12 -8.32
CA LEU A 378 5.53 -2.31 -7.24
C LEU A 378 6.12 -2.67 -5.86
N ASP A 379 6.70 -3.85 -5.68
CA ASP A 379 7.34 -4.26 -4.42
C ASP A 379 8.59 -3.44 -4.09
N LEU A 380 9.15 -2.77 -5.10
CA LEU A 380 10.26 -1.82 -4.95
C LEU A 380 9.79 -0.39 -4.69
N GLN A 381 8.48 -0.11 -4.59
CA GLN A 381 8.00 1.22 -4.27
C GLN A 381 8.61 1.73 -2.95
N LEU A 382 9.09 2.97 -2.95
CA LEU A 382 9.45 3.69 -1.72
C LEU A 382 8.20 3.85 -0.85
N GLY A 383 8.23 3.26 0.34
CA GLY A 383 7.19 3.44 1.34
C GLY A 383 7.52 4.50 2.37
N SER A 384 6.59 4.76 3.28
CA SER A 384 6.80 5.60 4.46
C SER A 384 6.25 4.95 5.73
N SER A 385 6.96 5.14 6.84
CA SER A 385 6.53 4.68 8.15
C SER A 385 5.41 5.57 8.71
N LEU A 386 4.71 5.07 9.73
CA LEU A 386 3.73 5.83 10.51
C LEU A 386 4.35 7.02 11.25
N ALA A 387 5.68 7.01 11.45
CA ALA A 387 6.44 8.14 12.00
C ALA A 387 6.85 9.18 10.94
N GLY A 388 6.43 9.02 9.68
CA GLY A 388 6.76 9.94 8.59
C GLY A 388 8.18 9.78 8.06
N VAL A 389 8.78 8.60 8.20
CA VAL A 389 10.13 8.30 7.69
C VAL A 389 9.99 7.54 6.37
N SER A 390 10.51 8.11 5.28
CA SER A 390 10.59 7.43 3.98
C SER A 390 11.61 6.30 4.01
N ASP A 391 11.32 5.25 3.25
CA ASP A 391 12.32 4.31 2.77
C ASP A 391 13.46 5.06 2.03
N ILE A 392 14.63 4.42 1.95
CA ILE A 392 15.79 4.91 1.18
C ILE A 392 16.21 3.82 0.21
N TYR A 393 16.44 4.20 -1.05
CA TYR A 393 17.17 3.37 -2.01
C TYR A 393 18.52 3.97 -2.31
N THR A 394 19.58 3.16 -2.29
CA THR A 394 20.95 3.60 -2.55
C THR A 394 21.60 2.73 -3.62
N LEU A 395 22.10 3.37 -4.68
CA LEU A 395 23.14 2.79 -5.53
C LEU A 395 24.41 2.72 -4.71
N ALA A 396 24.89 1.51 -4.44
CA ALA A 396 26.05 1.25 -3.62
C ALA A 396 27.07 0.41 -4.40
N VAL A 397 28.37 0.64 -4.13
CA VAL A 397 29.45 -0.05 -4.83
C VAL A 397 30.57 -0.46 -3.89
N ARG A 398 31.26 -1.54 -4.22
CA ARG A 398 32.56 -1.91 -3.64
C ARG A 398 33.47 -2.49 -4.71
N THR A 399 34.77 -2.50 -4.48
CA THR A 399 35.67 -3.33 -5.29
C THR A 399 35.59 -4.79 -4.86
N VAL A 400 35.71 -5.74 -5.78
CA VAL A 400 35.68 -7.19 -5.48
C VAL A 400 37.04 -7.70 -5.02
N SER A 401 38.12 -7.17 -5.59
CA SER A 401 39.51 -7.45 -5.23
C SER A 401 40.38 -6.27 -5.64
N GLY A 402 41.50 -6.02 -4.96
CA GLY A 402 42.46 -5.01 -5.42
C GLY A 402 43.40 -4.47 -4.34
N ALA A 403 44.66 -4.23 -4.73
CA ALA A 403 45.67 -3.52 -3.93
C ALA A 403 45.54 -1.99 -4.03
N THR A 404 44.85 -1.49 -5.06
CA THR A 404 44.57 -0.06 -5.28
C THR A 404 43.09 0.24 -5.08
N LYS A 405 42.78 1.44 -4.57
CA LYS A 405 41.41 1.90 -4.38
C LYS A 405 40.76 2.19 -5.73
N GLY A 406 39.49 1.84 -5.89
CA GLY A 406 38.66 2.15 -7.04
C GLY A 406 38.06 3.56 -7.00
N SER A 407 37.45 3.96 -8.13
CA SER A 407 36.72 5.21 -8.24
C SER A 407 35.66 5.14 -9.35
N GLY A 408 34.66 6.03 -9.28
CA GLY A 408 33.66 6.15 -10.33
C GLY A 408 32.55 7.17 -10.06
N VAL A 409 31.60 7.22 -10.98
CA VAL A 409 30.35 8.02 -10.89
C VAL A 409 29.15 7.12 -11.14
N GLY A 410 27.95 7.54 -10.76
CA GLY A 410 26.76 6.71 -10.95
C GLY A 410 25.45 7.46 -10.88
N SER A 411 24.39 6.78 -11.32
CA SER A 411 23.03 7.28 -11.33
C SER A 411 22.03 6.22 -10.91
N LEU A 412 20.94 6.69 -10.32
CA LEU A 412 19.77 5.91 -9.99
C LEU A 412 18.56 6.59 -10.61
N SER A 413 17.88 5.87 -11.51
CA SER A 413 16.65 6.31 -12.14
C SER A 413 15.44 5.64 -11.52
N PHE A 414 14.30 6.32 -11.57
CA PHE A 414 13.05 5.87 -10.98
C PHE A 414 11.85 6.43 -11.76
N TYR A 415 10.72 5.76 -11.60
CA TYR A 415 9.40 6.24 -12.04
C TYR A 415 8.71 6.95 -10.87
N ASP A 416 7.97 8.02 -11.14
CA ASP A 416 7.02 8.62 -10.20
C ASP A 416 5.61 8.59 -10.82
N LEU A 417 4.74 7.74 -10.29
CA LEU A 417 3.35 7.59 -10.77
C LEU A 417 2.40 8.64 -10.15
N THR A 418 2.93 9.62 -9.43
CA THR A 418 2.16 10.68 -8.76
C THR A 418 2.56 12.09 -9.18
N GLN A 419 3.43 12.23 -10.18
CA GLN A 419 3.80 13.51 -10.78
C GLN A 419 2.81 13.98 -11.85
#